data_AF-A0A520B4L4-F1
#
_entry.id   AF-A0A520B4L4-F1
#
_cell.length_a   1.000
_cell.length_b   1.000
_cell.length_c   1.000
_cell.angle_alpha   90.00
_cell.angle_beta   90.00
_cell.angle_gamma   90.00
#
_symmetry.space_group_name_H-M   'P 1'
#
loop_
_entity.id
_entity.type
_entity.pdbx_description
1 polymer ?
#
loop_
_entity_poly.entity_id
_entity_poly.type
_entity_poly.pdbx_seq_one_letter_code
_entity_poly.pdbx_strand_id
1 'polypeptide(L)'
;MKGYTKPLLVIFLVLLADQALKTWIKTNMYLGQEFKIIGQWFIIHFTENNGMAFGMEFGGEFGKLALSLFRIAAVGGIGYGLHYLIKHKYHRGLILNVALIFSGALGNIIDSVFYGKIYGYETWFHGRVVDMLYFPIAEGHFPSWIPIWGGDEFVFFRPVFNLADAAISVGVILILIFQKNYFKEDVKDDVSINSEIVED
;
A
#
# COMPACT_ATOMS: atom_id res chain seq x y z
N MET A 1 11.82 -23.00 8.22
CA MET A 1 11.14 -22.66 6.95
C MET A 1 9.61 -22.52 7.05
N LYS A 2 8.88 -23.37 7.80
CA LYS A 2 7.39 -23.34 7.84
C LYS A 2 6.74 -21.98 8.16
N GLY A 3 7.40 -21.10 8.91
CA GLY A 3 6.87 -19.75 9.24
C GLY A 3 6.84 -18.76 8.07
N TYR A 4 7.67 -18.96 7.05
CA TYR A 4 7.81 -18.04 5.91
C TYR A 4 6.84 -18.35 4.77
N THR A 5 6.31 -19.57 4.69
CA THR A 5 5.53 -20.02 3.54
C THR A 5 4.28 -19.18 3.31
N LYS A 6 3.49 -18.90 4.37
CA LYS A 6 2.25 -18.11 4.20
C LYS A 6 2.53 -16.64 3.84
N PRO A 7 3.44 -15.92 4.53
CA PRO A 7 3.81 -14.56 4.13
C PRO A 7 4.34 -14.48 2.70
N LEU A 8 5.23 -15.39 2.30
CA LEU A 8 5.78 -15.41 0.94
C LEU A 8 4.71 -15.70 -0.12
N LEU A 9 3.75 -16.58 0.18
CA LEU A 9 2.63 -16.85 -0.72
C LEU A 9 1.74 -15.61 -0.89
N VAL A 10 1.42 -14.91 0.21
CA VAL A 10 0.68 -13.64 0.16
C VAL A 10 1.42 -12.62 -0.69
N ILE A 11 2.72 -12.43 -0.47
CA ILE A 11 3.55 -11.49 -1.24
C ILE A 11 3.52 -11.84 -2.72
N PHE A 12 3.74 -13.11 -3.06
CA PHE A 12 3.75 -13.57 -4.45
C PHE A 12 2.42 -13.32 -5.15
N LEU A 13 1.30 -13.70 -4.53
CA LEU A 13 -0.03 -13.56 -5.14
C LEU A 13 -0.43 -12.09 -5.34
N VAL A 14 -0.16 -11.22 -4.35
CA VAL A 14 -0.46 -9.79 -4.46
C VAL A 14 0.39 -9.14 -5.55
N LEU A 15 1.70 -9.41 -5.57
CA LEU A 15 2.59 -8.88 -6.61
C LEU A 15 2.20 -9.36 -8.00
N LEU A 16 1.86 -10.65 -8.14
CA LEU A 16 1.44 -11.21 -9.42
C LEU A 16 0.17 -10.52 -9.93
N ALA A 17 -0.84 -10.36 -9.07
CA ALA A 17 -2.09 -9.70 -9.43
C ALA A 17 -1.87 -8.21 -9.76
N ASP A 18 -1.09 -7.49 -8.95
CA ASP A 18 -0.79 -6.07 -9.16
C ASP A 18 -0.07 -5.84 -10.49
N GLN A 19 1.04 -6.54 -10.72
CA GLN A 19 1.87 -6.35 -11.91
C GLN A 19 1.19 -6.85 -13.19
N ALA A 20 0.41 -7.93 -13.11
CA ALA A 20 -0.39 -8.40 -14.25
C ALA A 20 -1.45 -7.34 -14.64
N LEU A 21 -2.17 -6.79 -13.67
CA LEU A 21 -3.20 -5.78 -13.92
C LEU A 21 -2.57 -4.49 -14.48
N LYS A 22 -1.50 -3.99 -13.87
CA LYS A 22 -0.78 -2.79 -14.34
C LYS A 22 -0.27 -2.95 -15.77
N THR A 23 0.31 -4.11 -16.08
CA THR A 23 0.79 -4.42 -17.43
C THR A 23 -0.37 -4.48 -18.43
N TRP A 24 -1.50 -5.07 -18.04
CA TRP A 24 -2.69 -5.11 -18.89
C TRP A 24 -3.22 -3.69 -19.18
N ILE A 25 -3.34 -2.84 -18.16
CA ILE A 25 -3.75 -1.43 -18.32
C ILE A 25 -2.79 -0.70 -19.28
N LYS A 26 -1.47 -0.77 -19.03
CA LYS A 26 -0.43 -0.13 -19.84
C LYS A 26 -0.45 -0.51 -21.32
N THR A 27 -0.88 -1.74 -21.64
CA THR A 27 -0.82 -2.29 -23.00
C THR A 27 -2.15 -2.23 -23.74
N ASN A 28 -3.26 -2.00 -23.05
CA ASN A 28 -4.61 -2.01 -23.63
C ASN A 28 -5.37 -0.68 -23.47
N MET A 29 -4.83 0.28 -22.73
CA MET A 29 -5.45 1.58 -22.49
C MET A 29 -4.55 2.75 -22.83
N TYR A 30 -5.16 3.87 -23.22
CA TYR A 30 -4.50 5.16 -23.34
C TYR A 30 -4.63 5.95 -22.03
N LEU A 31 -3.67 6.83 -21.74
CA LEU A 31 -3.69 7.64 -20.52
C LEU A 31 -4.98 8.47 -20.43
N GLY A 32 -5.66 8.43 -19.29
CA GLY A 32 -6.95 9.08 -19.05
C GLY A 32 -8.16 8.30 -19.58
N GLN A 33 -7.97 7.15 -20.23
CA GLN A 33 -9.07 6.32 -20.69
C GLN A 33 -9.82 5.69 -19.51
N GLU A 34 -11.15 5.61 -19.64
CA GLU A 34 -12.03 5.03 -18.64
C GLU A 34 -12.82 3.84 -19.18
N PHE A 35 -12.90 2.78 -18.37
CA PHE A 35 -13.85 1.68 -18.54
C PHE A 35 -14.78 1.59 -17.33
N LYS A 36 -16.07 1.75 -17.58
CA LYS A 36 -17.11 1.62 -16.56
C LYS A 36 -17.40 0.14 -16.32
N ILE A 37 -17.03 -0.36 -15.14
CA ILE A 37 -17.25 -1.77 -14.78
C ILE A 37 -18.63 -1.95 -14.16
N ILE A 38 -18.99 -1.08 -13.21
CA ILE A 38 -20.30 -1.12 -12.52
C ILE A 38 -20.89 0.29 -12.52
N GLY A 39 -21.74 0.56 -13.51
CA GLY A 39 -22.43 1.86 -13.65
C GLY A 39 -21.44 3.03 -13.61
N GLN A 40 -21.70 4.00 -12.74
CA GLN A 40 -20.79 5.12 -12.47
C GLN A 40 -19.97 4.92 -11.18
N TRP A 41 -20.17 3.82 -10.46
CA TRP A 41 -19.59 3.63 -9.12
C TRP A 41 -18.22 2.96 -9.13
N PHE A 42 -17.97 2.05 -10.07
CA PHE A 42 -16.66 1.43 -10.25
C PHE A 42 -16.16 1.61 -11.68
N ILE A 43 -15.08 2.37 -11.79
CA ILE A 43 -14.46 2.77 -13.06
C ILE A 43 -13.00 2.34 -13.03
N ILE A 44 -12.53 1.74 -14.11
CA ILE A 44 -11.10 1.60 -14.39
C ILE A 44 -10.66 2.85 -15.13
N HIS A 45 -9.93 3.74 -14.46
CA HIS A 45 -9.43 5.00 -15.01
C HIS A 45 -7.91 4.94 -15.09
N PHE A 46 -7.33 4.84 -16.29
CA PHE A 46 -5.88 4.72 -16.41
C PHE A 46 -5.21 6.08 -16.13
N THR A 47 -4.48 6.16 -15.02
CA THR A 47 -3.61 7.30 -14.71
C THR A 47 -2.22 6.85 -14.26
N GLU A 48 -1.27 7.77 -14.31
CA GLU A 48 0.11 7.52 -13.89
C GLU A 48 0.52 8.53 -12.83
N ASN A 49 1.23 8.04 -11.82
CA ASN A 49 1.68 8.83 -10.70
C ASN A 49 3.20 8.79 -10.59
N ASN A 50 3.85 9.94 -10.39
CA ASN A 50 5.28 10.03 -10.09
C ASN A 50 5.68 9.40 -8.74
N GLY A 51 4.73 8.86 -7.98
CA GLY A 51 4.94 8.23 -6.70
C GLY A 51 4.53 9.10 -5.50
N MET A 52 3.78 10.17 -5.73
CA MET A 52 3.34 11.10 -4.69
C MET A 52 1.82 11.02 -4.54
N ALA A 53 1.35 10.98 -3.30
CA ALA A 53 -0.07 11.12 -3.03
C ALA A 53 -0.51 12.56 -3.34
N PHE A 54 -1.76 12.72 -3.80
CA PHE A 54 -2.40 14.02 -4.03
C PHE A 54 -1.77 14.94 -5.09
N GLY A 55 -1.01 14.37 -6.04
CA GLY A 55 -0.52 15.13 -7.21
C GLY A 55 0.52 16.22 -6.86
N MET A 56 1.07 16.22 -5.66
CA MET A 56 2.22 17.08 -5.34
C MET A 56 3.42 16.62 -6.18
N GLU A 57 4.13 17.55 -6.83
CA GLU A 57 5.35 17.24 -7.59
C GLU A 57 6.56 17.84 -6.87
N PHE A 58 7.39 16.98 -6.27
CA PHE A 58 8.55 17.41 -5.50
C PHE A 58 9.81 17.38 -6.37
N GLY A 59 10.45 18.53 -6.58
CA GLY A 59 11.88 18.64 -6.94
C GLY A 59 12.32 18.09 -8.31
N GLY A 60 11.43 17.92 -9.28
CA GLY A 60 11.78 17.45 -10.63
C GLY A 60 12.43 16.06 -10.66
N GLU A 61 13.40 15.84 -11.55
CA GLU A 61 14.11 14.55 -11.67
C GLU A 61 14.81 14.13 -10.37
N PHE A 62 15.50 15.07 -9.71
CA PHE A 62 16.19 14.78 -8.45
C PHE A 62 15.21 14.37 -7.34
N GLY A 63 14.09 15.09 -7.21
CA GLY A 63 13.06 14.75 -6.23
C GLY A 63 12.40 13.39 -6.52
N LYS A 64 12.19 13.06 -7.79
CA LYS A 64 11.70 11.73 -8.21
C LYS A 64 12.69 10.62 -7.85
N LEU A 65 13.98 10.81 -8.13
CA LEU A 65 15.01 9.86 -7.74
C LEU A 65 15.06 9.68 -6.21
N ALA A 66 15.06 10.79 -5.46
CA ALA A 66 15.05 10.75 -3.99
C ALA A 66 13.85 9.98 -3.44
N LEU A 67 12.67 10.17 -4.05
CA LEU A 67 11.45 9.47 -3.67
C LEU A 67 11.54 7.96 -3.95
N SER A 68 12.04 7.57 -5.12
CA SER A 68 12.29 6.17 -5.46
C SER A 68 13.27 5.52 -4.48
N LEU A 69 14.37 6.20 -4.13
CA LEU A 69 15.36 5.71 -3.17
C LEU A 69 14.79 5.61 -1.75
N PHE A 70 14.00 6.60 -1.31
CA PHE A 70 13.32 6.58 -0.03
C PHE A 70 12.36 5.38 0.07
N ARG A 71 11.58 5.10 -0.98
CA ARG A 71 10.69 3.93 -1.04
C ARG A 71 11.47 2.63 -0.90
N ILE A 72 12.60 2.50 -1.60
CA ILE A 72 13.48 1.32 -1.49
C ILE A 72 13.99 1.14 -0.06
N ALA A 73 14.46 2.22 0.58
CA ALA A 73 14.88 2.18 1.97
C ALA A 73 13.74 1.78 2.91
N ALA A 74 12.55 2.36 2.73
CA ALA A 74 11.36 2.03 3.52
C ALA A 74 10.95 0.56 3.37
N VAL A 75 10.94 0.03 2.14
CA VAL A 75 10.66 -1.39 1.88
C VAL A 75 11.73 -2.30 2.46
N GLY A 76 13.01 -1.91 2.43
CA GLY A 76 14.07 -2.59 3.15
C GLY A 76 13.79 -2.68 4.66
N GLY A 77 13.35 -1.58 5.27
CA GLY A 77 12.92 -1.54 6.67
C GLY A 77 11.71 -2.44 6.96
N ILE A 78 10.67 -2.39 6.13
CA ILE A 78 9.49 -3.25 6.26
C ILE A 78 9.87 -4.73 6.10
N GLY A 79 10.74 -5.05 5.14
CA GLY A 79 11.24 -6.41 4.90
C GLY A 79 12.05 -6.95 6.07
N TYR A 80 12.92 -6.12 6.65
CA TYR A 80 13.62 -6.44 7.90
C TYR A 80 12.64 -6.67 9.05
N GLY A 81 11.65 -5.77 9.22
CA GLY A 81 10.59 -5.91 10.21
C GLY A 81 9.81 -7.21 10.04
N LEU A 82 9.41 -7.55 8.82
CA LEU A 82 8.73 -8.81 8.51
C LEU A 82 9.59 -10.03 8.89
N HIS A 83 10.87 -10.02 8.54
CA HIS A 83 11.80 -11.08 8.93
C HIS A 83 11.91 -11.19 10.46
N TYR A 84 12.04 -10.06 11.15
CA TYR A 84 12.10 -9.99 12.61
C TYR A 84 10.84 -10.60 13.25
N LEU A 85 9.65 -10.22 12.78
CA LEU A 85 8.37 -10.72 13.28
C LEU A 85 8.22 -12.24 13.08
N ILE A 86 8.64 -12.75 11.92
CA ILE A 86 8.62 -14.20 11.63
C ILE A 86 9.60 -14.95 12.54
N LYS A 87 10.81 -14.42 12.73
CA LYS A 87 11.86 -15.05 13.54
C LYS A 87 11.46 -15.15 15.01
N HIS A 88 10.84 -14.10 15.55
CA HIS A 88 10.39 -14.03 16.94
C HIS A 88 8.98 -14.59 17.16
N LYS A 89 8.39 -15.22 16.14
CA LYS A 89 7.08 -15.90 16.22
C LYS A 89 5.95 -15.01 16.73
N TYR A 90 5.92 -13.75 16.29
CA TYR A 90 4.82 -12.83 16.57
C TYR A 90 3.48 -13.36 16.06
N HIS A 91 2.38 -12.73 16.49
CA HIS A 91 1.03 -13.12 16.10
C HIS A 91 0.90 -13.27 14.57
N ARG A 92 0.36 -14.40 14.11
CA ARG A 92 0.30 -14.75 12.68
C ARG A 92 -0.44 -13.70 11.85
N GLY A 93 -1.50 -13.12 12.39
CA GLY A 93 -2.24 -12.04 11.72
C GLY A 93 -1.39 -10.80 11.47
N LEU A 94 -0.57 -10.39 12.45
CA LEU A 94 0.34 -9.26 12.30
C LEU A 94 1.37 -9.53 11.19
N ILE A 95 1.96 -10.72 11.17
CA ILE A 95 2.92 -11.12 10.14
C ILE A 95 2.28 -11.05 8.74
N LEU A 96 1.05 -11.56 8.58
CA LEU A 96 0.36 -11.55 7.28
C LEU A 96 0.01 -10.12 6.84
N ASN A 97 -0.40 -9.25 7.76
CA ASN A 97 -0.69 -7.85 7.43
C ASN A 97 0.58 -7.08 7.05
N VAL A 98 1.70 -7.32 7.74
CA VAL A 98 3.00 -6.73 7.35
C VAL A 98 3.47 -7.29 6.00
N ALA A 99 3.19 -8.57 5.70
CA ALA A 99 3.46 -9.14 4.39
C ALA A 99 2.61 -8.49 3.27
N LEU A 100 1.34 -8.17 3.53
CA LEU A 100 0.49 -7.39 2.61
C LEU A 100 1.09 -6.00 2.35
N ILE A 101 1.45 -5.26 3.40
CA ILE A 101 2.08 -3.93 3.28
C ILE A 101 3.39 -4.02 2.49
N PHE A 102 4.24 -5.00 2.82
CA PHE A 102 5.49 -5.23 2.10
C PHE A 102 5.25 -5.51 0.61
N SER A 103 4.27 -6.35 0.29
CA SER A 103 3.96 -6.72 -1.10
C SER A 103 3.46 -5.53 -1.92
N GLY A 104 2.56 -4.71 -1.38
CA GLY A 104 2.09 -3.51 -2.08
C GLY A 104 3.20 -2.48 -2.26
N ALA A 105 3.99 -2.24 -1.21
CA ALA A 105 5.11 -1.30 -1.30
C ALA A 105 6.18 -1.77 -2.31
N LEU A 106 6.45 -3.07 -2.36
CA LEU A 106 7.35 -3.67 -3.35
C LEU A 106 6.78 -3.57 -4.77
N GLY A 107 5.46 -3.77 -4.96
CA GLY A 107 4.80 -3.60 -6.26
C GLY A 107 4.98 -2.19 -6.82
N ASN A 108 4.75 -1.16 -6.01
CA ASN A 108 4.96 0.23 -6.44
C ASN A 108 6.44 0.57 -6.70
N ILE A 109 7.39 -0.09 -6.04
CA ILE A 109 8.82 0.05 -6.37
C ILE A 109 9.13 -0.55 -7.73
N ILE A 110 8.54 -1.69 -8.10
CA ILE A 110 8.76 -2.29 -9.42
C ILE A 110 8.39 -1.29 -10.51
N ASP A 111 7.26 -0.60 -10.36
CA ASP A 111 6.87 0.44 -11.31
C ASP A 111 7.87 1.60 -11.34
N SER A 112 8.17 2.19 -10.18
CA SER A 112 9.06 3.36 -10.08
C SER A 112 10.48 3.08 -10.57
N VAL A 113 10.99 1.87 -10.40
CA VAL A 113 12.34 1.51 -10.80
C VAL A 113 12.40 1.05 -12.25
N PHE A 114 11.50 0.18 -12.67
CA PHE A 114 11.63 -0.59 -13.91
C PHE A 114 10.75 -0.08 -15.06
N TYR A 115 9.54 0.44 -14.80
CA TYR A 115 8.57 0.69 -15.87
C TYR A 115 9.02 1.75 -16.87
N GLY A 116 9.71 2.79 -16.40
CA GLY A 116 10.31 3.81 -17.26
C GLY A 116 11.15 3.17 -18.38
N LYS A 117 12.01 2.23 -17.98
CA LYS A 117 12.89 1.51 -18.90
C LYS A 117 12.17 0.43 -19.72
N ILE A 118 11.27 -0.34 -19.10
CA ILE A 118 10.53 -1.44 -19.76
C ILE A 118 9.65 -0.92 -20.89
N TYR A 119 8.93 0.18 -20.64
CA TYR A 119 8.03 0.78 -21.64
C TYR A 119 8.68 1.92 -22.43
N GLY A 120 9.98 2.17 -22.24
CA GLY A 120 10.79 3.04 -23.09
C GLY A 120 10.53 4.54 -22.99
N TYR A 121 9.92 5.03 -21.91
CA TYR A 121 9.59 6.45 -21.75
C TYR A 121 10.52 7.20 -20.78
N GLU A 122 11.25 6.49 -19.91
CA GLU A 122 12.14 7.08 -18.89
C GLU A 122 13.34 6.18 -18.60
N THR A 123 14.29 6.68 -17.80
CA THR A 123 15.39 5.89 -17.28
C THR A 123 15.00 5.08 -16.03
N TRP A 124 15.95 4.28 -15.52
CA TRP A 124 15.81 3.58 -14.25
C TRP A 124 15.47 4.56 -13.10
N PHE A 125 14.67 4.13 -12.13
CA PHE A 125 14.22 4.94 -10.97
C PHE A 125 13.30 6.13 -11.30
N HIS A 126 13.00 6.35 -12.57
CA HIS A 126 12.12 7.41 -13.06
C HIS A 126 10.81 6.86 -13.66
N GLY A 127 10.49 5.59 -13.39
CA GLY A 127 9.19 5.02 -13.72
C GLY A 127 8.05 5.72 -12.97
N ARG A 128 6.84 5.56 -13.50
CA ARG A 128 5.60 6.09 -12.91
C ARG A 128 4.76 4.91 -12.45
N VAL A 129 4.16 5.05 -11.27
CA VAL A 129 3.23 4.07 -10.71
C VAL A 129 1.95 4.11 -11.53
N VAL A 130 1.45 2.95 -11.93
CA VAL A 130 0.22 2.84 -12.72
C VAL A 130 -0.97 2.69 -11.78
N ASP A 131 -1.89 3.66 -11.83
CA ASP A 131 -3.11 3.68 -11.03
C ASP A 131 -4.31 3.47 -11.95
N MET A 132 -5.31 2.72 -11.45
CA MET A 132 -6.44 2.32 -12.30
C MET A 132 -7.80 2.23 -11.60
N LEU A 133 -7.84 1.95 -10.30
CA LEU A 133 -9.07 1.73 -9.57
C LEU A 133 -9.66 3.07 -9.13
N TYR A 134 -10.82 3.42 -9.68
CA TYR A 134 -11.53 4.65 -9.37
C TYR A 134 -12.96 4.38 -8.88
N PHE A 135 -13.30 4.97 -7.73
CA PHE A 135 -14.58 4.83 -7.07
C PHE A 135 -15.10 6.21 -6.66
N PRO A 136 -15.78 6.95 -7.55
CA PRO A 136 -16.43 8.19 -7.17
C PRO A 136 -17.62 7.88 -6.25
N ILE A 137 -17.46 8.17 -4.95
CA ILE A 137 -18.47 7.78 -3.94
C ILE A 137 -19.64 8.78 -3.93
N ALA A 138 -19.36 10.07 -4.09
CA ALA A 138 -20.40 11.09 -4.24
C ALA A 138 -19.94 12.20 -5.18
N GLU A 139 -20.80 12.59 -6.10
CA GLU A 139 -20.58 13.68 -7.05
C GLU A 139 -21.75 14.68 -6.93
N GLY A 140 -21.46 15.97 -6.98
CA GLY A 140 -22.49 17.01 -6.91
C GLY A 140 -21.90 18.40 -6.99
N HIS A 141 -22.71 19.41 -6.67
CA HIS A 141 -22.24 20.79 -6.51
C HIS A 141 -22.44 21.23 -5.08
N PHE A 142 -21.51 22.03 -4.59
CA PHE A 142 -21.70 22.73 -3.33
C PHE A 142 -22.92 23.67 -3.43
N PRO A 143 -23.78 23.72 -2.41
CA PRO A 143 -24.89 24.66 -2.39
C PRO A 143 -24.43 26.11 -2.56
N SER A 144 -25.18 26.91 -3.34
CA SER A 144 -24.83 28.30 -3.69
C SER A 144 -24.67 29.24 -2.48
N TRP A 145 -25.15 28.84 -1.30
CA TRP A 145 -25.01 29.61 -0.07
C TRP A 145 -23.65 29.42 0.64
N ILE A 146 -22.79 28.52 0.16
CA ILE A 146 -21.44 28.33 0.71
C ILE A 146 -20.53 29.48 0.26
N PRO A 147 -19.90 30.25 1.19
CA PRO A 147 -19.21 31.49 0.85
C PRO A 147 -17.98 31.35 -0.06
N ILE A 148 -17.31 30.19 -0.04
CA ILE A 148 -16.01 29.98 -0.73
C ILE A 148 -16.14 29.01 -1.91
N TRP A 149 -16.97 27.97 -1.78
CA TRP A 149 -17.10 26.90 -2.77
C TRP A 149 -18.50 26.83 -3.40
N GLY A 150 -19.39 27.81 -3.15
CA GLY A 150 -20.77 27.75 -3.61
C GLY A 150 -20.88 27.61 -5.13
N GLY A 151 -21.50 26.53 -5.60
CA GLY A 151 -21.62 26.19 -7.02
C GLY A 151 -20.47 25.36 -7.61
N ASP A 152 -19.34 25.21 -6.90
CA ASP A 152 -18.21 24.40 -7.36
C ASP A 152 -18.58 22.91 -7.40
N GLU A 153 -17.99 22.19 -8.35
CA GLU A 153 -18.08 20.73 -8.42
C GLU A 153 -17.42 20.08 -7.19
N PHE A 154 -18.16 19.18 -6.56
CA PHE A 154 -17.75 18.37 -5.44
C PHE A 154 -17.70 16.92 -5.86
N VAL A 155 -16.53 16.30 -5.69
CA VAL A 155 -16.35 14.85 -5.82
C VAL A 155 -15.76 14.33 -4.52
N PHE A 156 -16.55 13.57 -3.76
CA PHE A 156 -16.10 12.84 -2.59
C PHE A 156 -15.33 11.58 -3.03
N PHE A 157 -14.07 11.52 -2.63
CA PHE A 157 -13.12 10.44 -2.96
C PHE A 157 -12.64 10.44 -4.42
N ARG A 158 -11.86 11.49 -4.76
CA ARG A 158 -11.15 11.64 -6.04
C ARG A 158 -9.96 10.70 -6.31
N PRO A 159 -9.25 10.14 -5.32
CA PRO A 159 -8.05 9.36 -5.61
C PRO A 159 -8.32 8.14 -6.49
N VAL A 160 -7.50 7.98 -7.52
CA VAL A 160 -7.32 6.74 -8.27
C VAL A 160 -6.14 6.01 -7.65
N PHE A 161 -6.27 4.70 -7.44
CA PHE A 161 -5.24 3.90 -6.78
C PHE A 161 -5.07 2.55 -7.48
N ASN A 162 -4.09 1.77 -7.06
CA ASN A 162 -3.85 0.43 -7.61
C ASN A 162 -4.02 -0.68 -6.57
N LEU A 163 -3.82 -1.93 -6.98
CA LEU A 163 -3.96 -3.08 -6.10
C LEU A 163 -2.89 -3.11 -5.00
N ALA A 164 -1.67 -2.65 -5.29
CA ALA A 164 -0.63 -2.46 -4.30
C ALA A 164 -1.02 -1.46 -3.19
N ASP A 165 -1.62 -0.32 -3.53
CA ASP A 165 -2.11 0.66 -2.55
C ASP A 165 -3.23 0.07 -1.70
N ALA A 166 -4.17 -0.66 -2.31
CA ALA A 166 -5.22 -1.35 -1.59
C ALA A 166 -4.65 -2.39 -0.60
N ALA A 167 -3.61 -3.14 -0.98
CA ALA A 167 -2.95 -4.10 -0.10
C ALA A 167 -2.26 -3.40 1.10
N ILE A 168 -1.60 -2.26 0.88
CA ILE A 168 -1.04 -1.43 1.96
C ILE A 168 -2.14 -0.96 2.91
N SER A 169 -3.19 -0.33 2.37
CA SER A 169 -4.30 0.20 3.17
C SER A 169 -4.98 -0.88 3.99
N VAL A 170 -5.31 -2.03 3.40
CA VAL A 170 -5.94 -3.17 4.10
C VAL A 170 -5.01 -3.69 5.21
N GLY A 171 -3.72 -3.88 4.92
CA GLY A 171 -2.76 -4.34 5.93
C GLY A 171 -2.67 -3.38 7.13
N VAL A 172 -2.58 -2.07 6.88
CA VAL A 172 -2.54 -1.04 7.93
C VAL A 172 -3.84 -1.01 8.73
N ILE A 173 -4.99 -0.99 8.07
CA ILE A 173 -6.31 -0.96 8.72
C ILE A 173 -6.50 -2.18 9.63
N LEU A 174 -6.15 -3.38 9.15
CA LEU A 174 -6.26 -4.59 9.95
C LEU A 174 -5.32 -4.58 11.16
N ILE A 175 -4.12 -4.02 11.05
CA ILE A 175 -3.23 -3.83 12.20
C ILE A 175 -3.87 -2.90 13.23
N LEU A 176 -4.44 -1.78 12.81
CA LEU A 176 -5.08 -0.81 13.71
C LEU A 176 -6.31 -1.39 14.42
N ILE A 177 -7.15 -2.13 13.69
CA ILE A 177 -8.36 -2.78 14.25
C ILE A 177 -7.96 -3.86 15.27
N PHE A 178 -6.99 -4.70 14.95
CA PHE A 178 -6.61 -5.85 15.77
C PHE A 178 -5.40 -5.61 16.69
N GLN A 179 -4.98 -4.36 16.87
CA GLN A 179 -3.78 -4.00 17.65
C GLN A 179 -3.79 -4.62 19.06
N LYS A 180 -4.96 -4.61 19.74
CA LYS A 180 -5.12 -5.16 21.09
C LYS A 180 -4.88 -6.67 21.16
N ASN A 181 -5.11 -7.39 20.05
CA ASN A 181 -4.87 -8.82 19.96
C ASN A 181 -3.44 -9.14 19.52
N TYR A 182 -2.83 -8.26 18.72
CA TYR A 182 -1.49 -8.47 18.18
C TYR A 182 -0.39 -8.15 19.18
N PHE A 183 -0.64 -7.22 20.11
CA PHE A 183 0.33 -6.74 21.09
C PHE A 183 -0.12 -7.01 22.53
N LYS A 184 -0.79 -8.14 22.80
CA LYS A 184 -1.05 -8.53 24.19
C LYS A 184 0.30 -8.67 24.91
N GLU A 185 0.49 -7.91 25.98
CA GLU A 185 1.59 -8.13 26.90
C GLU A 185 1.42 -9.54 27.46
N ASP A 186 2.41 -10.41 27.20
CA ASP A 186 2.57 -11.60 28.02
C ASP A 186 2.91 -11.07 29.42
N VAL A 187 1.91 -11.01 30.30
CA VAL A 187 2.15 -10.91 31.73
C VAL A 187 3.00 -12.13 32.04
N LYS A 188 4.32 -11.92 32.13
CA LYS A 188 5.19 -12.91 32.76
C LYS A 188 4.68 -12.97 34.18
N ASP A 189 3.95 -14.01 34.51
CA ASP A 189 3.81 -14.44 35.89
C ASP A 189 5.25 -14.61 36.39
N ASP A 190 5.77 -13.59 37.09
CA ASP A 190 6.95 -13.72 37.91
C ASP A 190 6.57 -14.80 38.92
N VAL A 191 6.95 -16.04 38.59
CA VAL A 191 6.90 -17.17 39.50
C VAL A 191 7.59 -16.67 40.76
N SER A 192 6.80 -16.44 41.81
CA SER A 192 7.28 -15.99 43.09
C SER A 192 8.17 -17.09 43.66
N ILE A 193 9.49 -16.97 43.43
CA ILE A 193 10.52 -17.88 43.94
C ILE A 193 10.60 -17.86 45.49
N ASN A 194 9.85 -17.01 46.18
CA ASN A 194 9.94 -16.82 47.63
C ASN A 194 8.78 -17.43 48.43
N SER A 195 8.38 -18.68 48.17
CA SER A 195 7.41 -19.37 49.06
C SER A 195 7.87 -20.67 49.68
N GLU A 196 9.14 -21.06 49.52
CA GLU A 196 9.77 -22.04 50.40
C GLU A 196 10.82 -21.34 51.25
N ILE A 197 10.47 -21.13 52.52
CA ILE A 197 11.27 -21.10 53.75
C ILE A 197 10.53 -20.14 54.69
N VAL A 198 9.49 -20.66 55.35
CA VAL A 198 9.09 -20.21 56.68
C VAL A 198 9.25 -21.42 57.58
N GLU A 199 9.96 -21.17 58.68
CA GLU A 199 10.58 -22.08 59.63
C GLU A 199 9.60 -23.02 60.35
N ASP A 200 10.04 -24.24 60.66
CA ASP A 200 10.36 -24.70 62.03
C ASP A 200 11.25 -25.95 61.99
#